data_AF-A0A846Z6T3-F1
#
_entry.id   AF-A0A846Z6T3-F1
#
_cell.length_a   1.000
_cell.length_b   1.000
_cell.length_c   1.000
_cell.angle_alpha   90.00
_cell.angle_beta   90.00
_cell.angle_gamma   90.00
#
_symmetry.space_group_name_H-M   'P 1'
#
loop_
_entity.id
_entity.type
_entity.pdbx_description
1 polymer ?
#
loop_
_entity_poly.entity_id
_entity_poly.type
_entity_poly.pdbx_seq_one_letter_code
_entity_poly.pdbx_strand_id
1 'polypeptide(L)' 'MQVRRGQSIAAYKRPELVEIVGRIAEREPDLSDDQIVELVARLLACPEDEALLVGARLRYAVQMYRQRPR' A
#
# COMPACT_ATOMS: atom_id res chain seq x y z
N MET A 1 9.69 -10.27 -1.36
CA MET A 1 9.96 -8.82 -1.30
C MET A 1 9.87 -8.36 0.15
N GLN A 2 10.91 -7.71 0.69
CA GLN A 2 10.98 -7.30 2.09
C GLN A 2 10.54 -5.83 2.22
N VAL A 3 9.56 -5.55 3.09
CA VAL A 3 9.13 -4.19 3.42
C VAL A 3 10.23 -3.51 4.24
N ARG A 4 10.69 -2.33 3.80
CA ARG A 4 11.70 -1.52 4.52
C ARG A 4 10.99 -0.35 5.20
N ARG A 5 10.85 -0.45 6.53
CA ARG A 5 10.24 0.61 7.35
C ARG A 5 11.06 1.90 7.28
N GLY A 6 10.41 3.07 7.30
CA GLY A 6 11.10 4.36 7.27
C GLY A 6 11.65 4.75 5.90
N GLN A 7 11.46 3.92 4.87
CA GLN A 7 11.86 4.23 3.51
C GLN A 7 10.82 5.12 2.85
N SER A 8 11.26 6.12 2.08
CA SER A 8 10.38 6.94 1.24
C SER A 8 9.47 6.07 0.35
N ILE A 9 8.20 6.49 0.21
CA ILE A 9 7.23 5.80 -0.65
C ILE A 9 7.62 5.85 -2.13
N ALA A 10 8.43 6.84 -2.52
CA ALA A 10 8.93 7.00 -3.88
C ALA A 10 9.89 5.88 -4.29
N ALA A 11 10.58 5.26 -3.33
CA ALA A 11 11.52 4.17 -3.59
C ALA A 11 10.84 2.82 -3.91
N TYR A 12 9.54 2.69 -3.60
CA TYR A 12 8.76 1.50 -3.97
C TYR A 12 8.27 1.59 -5.41
N LYS A 13 8.46 0.55 -6.21
CA LYS A 13 7.88 0.49 -7.56
C LYS A 13 6.37 0.27 -7.48
N ARG A 14 5.65 0.70 -8.51
CA ARG A 14 4.19 0.46 -8.63
C ARG A 14 3.78 -1.00 -8.41
N PRO A 15 4.36 -2.00 -9.12
CA PRO A 15 3.97 -3.40 -8.92
C PRO A 15 4.24 -3.90 -7.50
N GLU A 16 5.31 -3.41 -6.86
CA GLU A 16 5.66 -3.77 -5.50
C GLU A 16 4.61 -3.28 -4.49
N LEU A 17 4.11 -2.07 -4.65
CA LEU A 17 3.01 -1.55 -3.83
C LEU A 17 1.72 -2.35 -4.03
N VAL A 18 1.41 -2.73 -5.27
CA VAL A 18 0.25 -3.57 -5.58
C VAL A 18 0.37 -4.95 -4.94
N GLU A 19 1.56 -5.55 -4.95
CA GLU A 19 1.81 -6.83 -4.26
C GLU A 19 1.66 -6.71 -2.73
N ILE A 20 2.19 -5.65 -2.13
CA ILE A 20 2.05 -5.41 -0.67
C ILE A 20 0.58 -5.28 -0.30
N VAL A 21 -0.16 -4.45 -1.04
CA VAL A 21 -1.61 -4.27 -0.86
C VAL A 21 -2.35 -5.59 -1.03
N GLY A 22 -2.04 -6.35 -2.09
CA GLY A 22 -2.69 -7.63 -2.38
C GLY A 22 -2.53 -8.62 -1.23
N ARG A 23 -1.32 -8.78 -0.70
CA ARG A 23 -1.07 -9.67 0.44
C ARG A 23 -1.87 -9.30 1.69
N ILE A 24 -2.07 -8.00 1.94
CA ILE A 24 -2.90 -7.55 3.08
C ILE A 24 -4.37 -7.83 2.81
N ALA A 25 -4.86 -7.51 1.61
CA ALA A 25 -6.24 -7.74 1.22
C ALA A 25 -6.62 -9.24 1.19
N GLU A 26 -5.67 -10.13 0.86
CA GLU A 26 -5.88 -11.58 0.91
C GLU A 26 -5.90 -12.13 2.34
N ARG A 27 -5.07 -11.56 3.22
CA ARG A 27 -4.99 -11.98 4.62
C ARG A 27 -6.15 -11.47 5.47
N GLU A 28 -6.65 -10.28 5.16
CA GLU A 28 -7.73 -9.60 5.88
C GLU A 28 -8.82 -9.17 4.88
N PRO A 29 -9.67 -10.11 4.42
CA PRO A 29 -10.63 -9.87 3.34
C PRO A 29 -11.74 -8.87 3.69
N ASP A 30 -11.98 -8.66 4.99
CA ASP A 30 -13.02 -7.78 5.50
C ASP A 30 -12.59 -6.30 5.58
N LEU A 31 -11.31 -5.99 5.30
CA LEU A 31 -10.85 -4.61 5.31
C LEU A 31 -11.36 -3.85 4.08
N SER A 32 -11.87 -2.65 4.32
CA SER A 32 -12.17 -1.69 3.27
C SER A 32 -10.89 -1.17 2.62
N ASP A 33 -11.02 -0.61 1.42
CA ASP A 33 -9.89 -0.02 0.69
C ASP A 33 -9.17 1.07 1.50
N ASP A 34 -9.92 1.91 2.22
CA ASP A 34 -9.34 2.93 3.10
C ASP A 34 -8.61 2.31 4.31
N GLN A 35 -9.17 1.26 4.91
CA GLN A 35 -8.50 0.54 6.01
C GLN A 35 -7.21 -0.14 5.55
N ILE A 36 -7.18 -0.69 4.32
CA ILE A 36 -5.97 -1.24 3.72
C ILE A 36 -4.93 -0.13 3.52
N VAL A 37 -5.32 1.03 3.00
CA VAL A 37 -4.42 2.18 2.83
C VAL A 37 -3.82 2.60 4.16
N GLU A 38 -4.63 2.78 5.20
CA GLU A 38 -4.14 3.15 6.53
C GLU A 38 -3.19 2.10 7.12
N LEU A 39 -3.55 0.82 7.01
CA LEU A 39 -2.73 -0.26 7.55
C LEU A 39 -1.38 -0.35 6.82
N VAL A 40 -1.38 -0.30 5.49
CA VAL A 40 -0.14 -0.30 4.70
C VAL A 40 0.70 0.94 5.04
N ALA A 41 0.10 2.13 5.13
CA ALA A 41 0.82 3.35 5.49
C ALA A 41 1.54 3.21 6.85
N ARG A 42 0.85 2.67 7.87
CA ARG A 42 1.44 2.40 9.19
C ARG A 42 2.56 1.35 9.12
N LEU A 43 2.41 0.32 8.29
CA LEU A 43 3.42 -0.74 8.14
C LEU A 43 4.67 -0.28 7.41
N LEU A 44 4.52 0.56 6.38
CA LEU A 44 5.64 1.16 5.66
C LEU A 44 6.37 2.19 6.53
N ALA A 45 5.65 2.85 7.44
CA ALA A 45 6.18 3.88 8.34
C ALA A 45 7.01 4.91 7.58
N CYS A 46 6.51 5.36 6.42
CA CYS A 46 7.16 6.37 5.59
C CYS A 46 7.31 7.70 6.36
N PRO A 47 8.21 8.59 5.93
CA PRO A 47 8.36 9.92 6.52
C PRO A 47 7.03 10.70 6.57
N GLU A 48 6.79 11.43 7.66
CA GLU A 48 5.53 12.17 7.87
C GLU A 48 5.28 13.25 6.81
N ASP A 49 6.35 13.87 6.31
CA ASP A 49 6.31 14.85 5.21
C ASP A 49 5.81 14.26 3.89
N GLU A 50 5.79 12.93 3.76
CA GLU A 50 5.28 12.24 2.57
C GLU A 50 3.82 11.77 2.71
N ALA A 51 3.10 12.06 3.80
CA ALA A 51 1.79 11.47 4.10
C ALA A 51 0.77 11.58 2.93
N LEU A 52 0.72 12.72 2.25
CA LEU A 52 -0.15 12.92 1.08
C LEU A 52 0.26 12.04 -0.10
N LEU A 53 1.57 11.93 -0.38
CA LEU A 53 2.12 11.11 -1.45
C LEU A 53 1.92 9.62 -1.14
N VAL A 54 2.11 9.22 0.12
CA VAL A 54 1.85 7.86 0.62
C VAL A 54 0.40 7.50 0.35
N GLY A 55 -0.55 8.32 0.80
CA GLY A 55 -1.98 8.07 0.58
C GLY A 55 -2.34 7.94 -0.90
N ALA A 56 -1.85 8.85 -1.75
CA ALA A 56 -2.11 8.81 -3.19
C ALA A 56 -1.60 7.53 -3.86
N ARG A 57 -0.36 7.11 -3.54
CA ARG A 57 0.25 5.92 -4.13
C ARG A 57 -0.41 4.63 -3.66
N LEU A 58 -0.81 4.57 -2.38
CA LEU A 58 -1.49 3.41 -1.82
C LEU A 58 -2.92 3.26 -2.36
N ARG A 59 -3.69 4.36 -2.48
CA ARG A 59 -5.01 4.32 -3.12
C ARG A 59 -4.91 3.84 -4.58
N TYR A 60 -3.92 4.32 -5.32
CA TYR A 60 -3.65 3.82 -6.67
C TYR A 60 -3.32 2.32 -6.68
N ALA A 61 -2.48 1.85 -5.74
CA ALA A 61 -2.13 0.44 -5.65
C ALA A 61 -3.35 -0.45 -5.32
N VAL A 62 -4.23 0.01 -4.43
CA VAL A 62 -5.51 -0.67 -4.12
C VAL A 62 -6.40 -0.73 -5.35
N GLN A 63 -6.58 0.39 -6.06
CA GLN A 63 -7.36 0.42 -7.29
C GLN A 63 -6.83 -0.58 -8.33
N MET A 64 -5.51 -0.63 -8.53
CA MET A 64 -4.88 -1.58 -9.46
C MET A 64 -5.03 -3.03 -9.01
N TYR A 65 -4.94 -3.32 -7.71
CA TYR A 65 -5.21 -4.65 -7.18
C TYR A 65 -6.65 -5.08 -7.46
N ARG A 66 -7.64 -4.22 -7.18
CA ARG A 66 -9.07 -4.51 -7.41
C ARG A 66 -9.43 -4.71 -8.88
N GLN A 67 -8.70 -4.06 -9.80
CA GLN A 67 -8.90 -4.20 -11.23
C GLN A 67 -8.22 -5.43 -11.84
N ARG A 68 -7.38 -6.16 -11.10
CA ARG A 68 -6.78 -7.40 -11.62
C ARG A 68 -7.86 -8.47 -11.77
N PRO A 69 -7.91 -9.18 -12.91
CA PRO A 69 -8.71 -10.40 -13.01
C PRO A 69 -8.21 -11.40 -11.95
N ARG A 70 -9.15 -11.96 -11.20
CA ARG A 70 -8.90 -12.97 -10.15
C ARG A 70 -8.44 -14.29 -10.75
#